data_AF-A0A4Y9YVB4-F1
#
_entry.id   AF-A0A4Y9YVB4-F1
#
_cell.length_a   1.000
_cell.length_b   1.000
_cell.length_c   1.000
_cell.angle_alpha   90.00
_cell.angle_beta   90.00
_cell.angle_gamma   90.00
#
_symmetry.space_group_name_H-M   'P 1'
#
loop_
_entity.id
_entity.type
_entity.pdbx_description
1 polymer ?
#
loop_
_entity_poly.entity_id
_entity_poly.type
_entity_poly.pdbx_seq_one_letter_code
_entity_poly.pdbx_strand_id
1 'polypeptide(L)'
;CNRHLADNEIEGFERHLSDLMQKSSDKQNEQRQAELKTWESQLQVLQALVPVETSRNRLKDVDIPALEKNIGELDALIPSLAAAADKASDNANAVKRDLKDLSSLRQHAINAARLHNEIERLKREISQIESDLATTGSTKTADDVQEELDQISQELRTIERDKQAILAEKDRRNNALRTYQNELHSMQLREQEVRNQVREKATLETAIKDMHQEVSTLGIRIKELDVKIVDIQAPIKSLELAHKEVENELNTKLHSAQQASQELNMSIDRLEESSKTIERYIRDKRARKLKDCAVKIEQIEANIQESVIEVENVRKAIGQIDKALNEGSATLSNLRDNVRVQKLLRDIAAAQASIDSYDMEEAARAKRNFDEKYQLEKNRETEMQSKNAHIGGELKSDKEQLKTLERDLRDFKDINKKYTDQLIKVKMSDMANNDLEKYAKALDNAIMKYHSMKMEEVNDTMRHLWNKTYQGTGTSILAAKQTDINADWHSTDIDGIKIRSEGEGGASKRSYNYRVVMTKDQVEMDMRGRCSAGQKMLASIIIRLALSDSFGQNCGILALDEPTNALDTDNIDALAASLVDIINERKSRANFQLIIITHDENFLRKLGQSDVMEYYWRVSRDSRQKSVIERQRFG
;
A
#
# COMPACT_ATOMS: atom_id res chain seq x y z
N CYS A 1 -3.07 -81.89 27.84
CA CYS A 1 -2.91 -83.35 27.67
C CYS A 1 -1.64 -83.79 28.41
N ASN A 2 -1.78 -84.37 29.60
CA ASN A 2 -0.64 -84.91 30.39
C ASN A 2 -0.60 -86.43 30.24
N ARG A 3 0.00 -86.93 29.16
CA ARG A 3 0.37 -88.34 29.01
C ARG A 3 1.90 -88.41 28.99
N HIS A 4 2.51 -89.20 29.86
CA HIS A 4 3.95 -89.43 29.84
C HIS A 4 4.31 -90.31 28.63
N LEU A 5 5.27 -89.87 27.82
CA LEU A 5 5.81 -90.63 26.69
C LEU A 5 6.73 -91.74 27.22
N ALA A 6 6.64 -92.93 26.63
CA ALA A 6 7.60 -94.02 26.84
C ALA A 6 8.87 -93.79 26.00
N ASP A 7 10.02 -94.33 26.43
CA ASP A 7 11.34 -94.05 25.82
C ASP A 7 11.42 -94.35 24.30
N ASN A 8 10.61 -95.28 23.80
CA ASN A 8 10.50 -95.60 22.37
C ASN A 8 9.59 -94.66 21.57
N GLU A 9 8.69 -93.94 22.23
CA GLU A 9 7.83 -92.90 21.62
C GLU A 9 8.56 -91.54 21.58
N ILE A 10 9.57 -91.33 22.45
CA ILE A 10 10.42 -90.12 22.45
C ILE A 10 11.23 -90.02 21.16
N GLU A 11 11.82 -91.12 20.69
CA GLU A 11 12.64 -91.11 19.45
C GLU A 11 11.81 -90.78 18.20
N GLY A 12 10.55 -91.25 18.15
CA GLY A 12 9.60 -90.91 17.09
C GLY A 12 9.11 -89.46 17.17
N PHE A 13 8.91 -88.94 18.38
CA PHE A 13 8.53 -87.56 18.62
C PHE A 13 9.68 -86.58 18.34
N GLU A 14 10.93 -86.93 18.67
CA GLU A 14 12.13 -86.16 18.35
C GLU A 14 12.40 -86.13 16.85
N ARG A 15 12.15 -87.23 16.12
CA ARG A 15 12.18 -87.22 14.65
C ARG A 15 11.07 -86.34 14.08
N HIS A 16 9.86 -86.37 14.64
CA HIS A 16 8.77 -85.52 14.17
C HIS A 16 9.01 -84.03 14.47
N LEU A 17 9.56 -83.70 15.65
CA LEU A 17 9.98 -82.35 16.01
C LEU A 17 11.15 -81.88 15.17
N SER A 18 12.15 -82.74 14.91
CA SER A 18 13.27 -82.41 14.03
C SER A 18 12.80 -82.20 12.60
N ASP A 19 11.88 -83.01 12.09
CA ASP A 19 11.31 -82.86 10.75
C ASP A 19 10.38 -81.62 10.66
N LEU A 20 9.70 -81.24 11.75
CA LEU A 20 8.95 -79.98 11.85
C LEU A 20 9.88 -78.75 11.93
N MET A 21 11.00 -78.84 12.67
CA MET A 21 12.04 -77.81 12.72
C MET A 21 12.79 -77.68 11.39
N GLN A 22 12.95 -78.79 10.66
CA GLN A 22 13.56 -78.82 9.33
C GLN A 22 12.58 -78.34 8.24
N LYS A 23 11.28 -78.61 8.40
CA LYS A 23 10.19 -78.06 7.57
C LYS A 23 9.94 -76.57 7.85
N SER A 24 10.21 -76.07 9.06
CA SER A 24 10.32 -74.63 9.35
C SER A 24 11.67 -74.06 8.87
N SER A 25 12.08 -74.41 7.65
CA SER A 25 13.30 -73.88 7.05
C SER A 25 13.25 -72.34 7.06
N ASP A 26 14.39 -71.70 7.34
CA ASP A 26 14.53 -70.23 7.32
C ASP A 26 13.95 -69.61 6.04
N LYS A 27 13.98 -70.34 4.92
CA LYS A 27 13.39 -69.95 3.63
C LYS A 27 11.88 -69.73 3.64
N GLN A 28 11.11 -70.55 4.36
CA GLN A 28 9.65 -70.37 4.48
C GLN A 28 9.31 -69.23 5.45
N ASN A 29 10.12 -69.04 6.50
CA ASN A 29 9.97 -67.91 7.40
C ASN A 29 10.35 -66.58 6.73
N GLU A 30 11.39 -66.56 5.89
CA GLU A 30 11.73 -65.41 5.04
C GLU A 30 10.64 -65.10 4.02
N GLN A 31 10.06 -66.11 3.36
CA GLN A 31 8.91 -65.90 2.46
C GLN A 31 7.70 -65.35 3.20
N ARG A 32 7.36 -65.91 4.36
CA ARG A 32 6.25 -65.38 5.17
C ARG A 32 6.55 -63.98 5.69
N GLN A 33 7.78 -63.65 6.09
CA GLN A 33 8.17 -62.30 6.49
C GLN A 33 8.13 -61.31 5.32
N ALA A 34 8.50 -61.74 4.11
CA ALA A 34 8.40 -60.93 2.90
C ALA A 34 6.92 -60.67 2.54
N GLU A 35 6.07 -61.70 2.61
CA GLU A 35 4.63 -61.56 2.43
C GLU A 35 4.02 -60.64 3.49
N LEU A 36 4.41 -60.80 4.76
CA LEU A 36 3.93 -59.98 5.87
C LEU A 36 4.32 -58.50 5.68
N LYS A 37 5.56 -58.21 5.24
CA LYS A 37 5.97 -56.85 4.87
C LYS A 37 5.17 -56.30 3.69
N THR A 38 4.87 -57.10 2.67
CA THR A 38 4.01 -56.65 1.56
C THR A 38 2.59 -56.34 2.02
N TRP A 39 2.00 -57.18 2.89
CA TRP A 39 0.67 -56.93 3.45
C TRP A 39 0.66 -55.73 4.41
N GLU A 40 1.70 -55.53 5.21
CA GLU A 40 1.88 -54.33 6.04
C GLU A 40 1.98 -53.06 5.20
N SER A 41 2.70 -53.10 4.08
CA SER A 41 2.78 -51.97 3.14
C SER A 41 1.43 -51.66 2.50
N GLN A 42 0.67 -52.69 2.12
CA GLN A 42 -0.68 -52.51 1.54
C GLN A 42 -1.67 -52.01 2.59
N LEU A 43 -1.57 -52.47 3.84
CA LEU A 43 -2.36 -51.97 4.96
C LEU A 43 -2.08 -50.49 5.23
N GLN A 44 -0.80 -50.07 5.22
CA GLN A 44 -0.45 -48.66 5.37
C GLN A 44 -1.03 -47.78 4.25
N VAL A 45 -0.96 -48.25 3.00
CA VAL A 45 -1.56 -47.54 1.86
C VAL A 45 -3.07 -47.41 2.02
N LEU A 46 -3.75 -48.48 2.42
CA LEU A 46 -5.20 -48.45 2.64
C LEU A 46 -5.59 -47.57 3.84
N GLN A 47 -4.83 -47.61 4.94
CA GLN A 47 -5.03 -46.73 6.09
C GLN A 47 -4.84 -45.25 5.73
N ALA A 48 -3.88 -44.93 4.86
CA ALA A 48 -3.68 -43.57 4.35
C ALA A 48 -4.85 -43.07 3.48
N LEU A 49 -5.65 -43.97 2.89
CA LEU A 49 -6.82 -43.62 2.06
C LEU A 49 -8.11 -43.42 2.87
N VAL A 50 -8.20 -43.91 4.11
CA VAL A 50 -9.39 -43.75 4.98
C VAL A 50 -9.74 -42.26 5.25
N PRO A 51 -8.78 -41.36 5.53
CA PRO A 51 -9.06 -39.92 5.65
C PRO A 51 -9.59 -39.30 4.36
N VAL A 52 -9.11 -39.77 3.20
CA VAL A 52 -9.54 -39.28 1.89
C VAL A 52 -10.96 -39.73 1.58
N GLU A 53 -11.29 -40.99 1.89
CA GLU A 53 -12.65 -41.52 1.73
C GLU A 53 -13.66 -40.83 2.66
N THR A 54 -13.28 -40.60 3.93
CA THR A 54 -14.14 -39.86 4.88
C THR A 54 -14.36 -38.41 4.45
N SER A 55 -13.32 -37.74 3.91
CA SER A 55 -13.46 -36.40 3.33
C SER A 55 -14.34 -36.40 2.08
N ARG A 56 -14.17 -37.37 1.17
CA ARG A 56 -15.02 -37.52 -0.02
C ARG A 56 -16.48 -37.73 0.35
N ASN A 57 -16.77 -38.61 1.32
CA ASN A 57 -18.13 -38.90 1.75
C ASN A 57 -18.76 -37.68 2.44
N ARG A 58 -17.98 -36.94 3.25
CA ARG A 58 -18.46 -35.68 3.83
C ARG A 58 -18.83 -34.65 2.76
N LEU A 59 -17.98 -34.47 1.76
CA LEU A 59 -18.27 -33.56 0.65
C LEU A 59 -19.50 -33.99 -0.15
N LYS A 60 -19.60 -35.28 -0.48
CA LYS A 60 -20.67 -35.83 -1.32
C LYS A 60 -22.02 -35.86 -0.61
N ASP A 61 -22.05 -36.28 0.65
CA ASP A 61 -23.30 -36.59 1.34
C ASP A 61 -23.79 -35.43 2.23
N VAL A 62 -22.91 -34.50 2.62
CA VAL A 62 -23.25 -33.39 3.53
C VAL A 62 -23.07 -32.03 2.86
N ASP A 63 -21.85 -31.70 2.44
CA ASP A 63 -21.52 -30.31 2.09
C ASP A 63 -22.13 -29.90 0.74
N ILE A 64 -22.02 -30.73 -0.31
CA ILE A 64 -22.57 -30.43 -1.64
C ILE A 64 -24.11 -30.34 -1.62
N PRO A 65 -24.86 -31.30 -1.05
CA PRO A 65 -26.32 -31.20 -1.00
C PRO A 65 -26.82 -30.01 -0.18
N ALA A 66 -26.11 -29.64 0.90
CA ALA A 66 -26.45 -28.46 1.69
C ALA A 66 -26.25 -27.16 0.88
N LEU A 67 -25.17 -27.08 0.10
CA LEU A 67 -24.92 -25.95 -0.78
C LEU A 67 -25.92 -25.87 -1.94
N GLU A 68 -26.26 -27.00 -2.57
CA GLU A 68 -27.29 -27.05 -3.61
C GLU A 68 -28.66 -26.61 -3.09
N LYS A 69 -29.02 -27.01 -1.86
CA LYS A 69 -30.24 -26.55 -1.20
C LYS A 69 -30.22 -25.04 -0.94
N ASN A 70 -29.12 -24.50 -0.42
CA ASN A 70 -28.98 -23.06 -0.17
C ASN A 70 -29.04 -22.25 -1.47
N ILE A 71 -28.44 -22.75 -2.56
CA ILE A 71 -28.51 -22.14 -3.89
C ILE A 71 -29.97 -22.15 -4.37
N GLY A 72 -30.68 -23.28 -4.25
CA GLY A 72 -32.09 -23.35 -4.63
C GLY A 72 -33.00 -22.41 -3.84
N GLU A 73 -32.75 -22.23 -2.54
CA GLU A 73 -33.47 -21.26 -1.70
C GLU A 73 -33.20 -19.81 -2.16
N LEU A 74 -31.95 -19.47 -2.47
CA LEU A 74 -31.58 -18.15 -2.99
C LEU A 74 -32.14 -17.90 -4.39
N ASP A 75 -32.10 -18.89 -5.28
CA ASP A 75 -32.66 -18.81 -6.64
C ASP A 75 -34.18 -18.61 -6.61
N ALA A 76 -34.88 -19.22 -5.65
CA ALA A 76 -36.31 -19.00 -5.44
C ALA A 76 -36.66 -17.56 -4.97
N LEU A 77 -35.71 -16.88 -4.31
CA LEU A 77 -35.86 -15.49 -3.84
C LEU A 77 -35.62 -14.46 -4.95
N ILE A 78 -34.79 -14.76 -5.95
CA ILE A 78 -34.45 -13.85 -7.06
C ILE A 78 -35.68 -13.26 -7.78
N PRO A 79 -36.69 -14.05 -8.21
CA PRO A 79 -37.86 -13.52 -8.92
C PRO A 79 -38.65 -12.51 -8.08
N SER A 80 -38.78 -12.77 -6.77
CA SER A 80 -39.52 -11.89 -5.86
C SER A 80 -38.82 -10.55 -5.64
N LEU A 81 -37.48 -10.58 -5.53
CA LEU A 81 -36.66 -9.39 -5.35
C LEU A 81 -36.59 -8.58 -6.66
N ALA A 82 -36.50 -9.26 -7.80
CA ALA A 82 -36.57 -8.63 -9.12
C ALA A 82 -37.92 -7.92 -9.33
N ALA A 83 -39.03 -8.60 -9.03
CA ALA A 83 -40.37 -7.98 -9.12
C ALA A 83 -40.54 -6.79 -8.17
N ALA A 84 -39.96 -6.84 -6.95
CA ALA A 84 -39.95 -5.71 -6.03
C ALA A 84 -39.12 -4.53 -6.55
N ALA A 85 -37.97 -4.81 -7.17
CA ALA A 85 -37.10 -3.81 -7.78
C ALA A 85 -37.75 -3.14 -9.00
N ASP A 86 -38.39 -3.92 -9.87
CA ASP A 86 -39.13 -3.42 -11.03
C ASP A 86 -40.28 -2.51 -10.58
N LYS A 87 -41.06 -2.94 -9.58
CA LYS A 87 -42.15 -2.13 -9.01
C LYS A 87 -41.63 -0.83 -8.37
N ALA A 88 -40.49 -0.86 -7.70
CA ALA A 88 -39.86 0.34 -7.14
C ALA A 88 -39.36 1.29 -8.24
N SER A 89 -38.80 0.74 -9.33
CA SER A 89 -38.35 1.49 -10.50
C SER A 89 -39.52 2.16 -11.23
N ASP A 90 -40.63 1.45 -11.43
CA ASP A 90 -41.84 2.00 -12.04
C ASP A 90 -42.43 3.15 -11.21
N ASN A 91 -42.50 2.98 -9.89
CA ASN A 91 -42.94 4.04 -8.98
C ASN A 91 -42.01 5.28 -9.04
N ALA A 92 -40.70 5.07 -9.06
CA ALA A 92 -39.74 6.17 -9.17
C ALA A 92 -39.88 6.92 -10.50
N ASN A 93 -40.11 6.19 -11.60
CA ASN A 93 -40.34 6.77 -12.92
C ASN A 93 -41.67 7.53 -12.98
N ALA A 94 -42.73 7.04 -12.33
CA ALA A 94 -44.01 7.74 -12.22
C ALA A 94 -43.84 9.07 -11.46
N VAL A 95 -43.22 9.05 -10.27
CA VAL A 95 -42.95 10.27 -9.49
C VAL A 95 -42.08 11.27 -10.26
N LYS A 96 -41.13 10.79 -11.06
CA LYS A 96 -40.28 11.65 -11.89
C LYS A 96 -41.06 12.32 -13.03
N ARG A 97 -42.06 11.64 -13.60
CA ARG A 97 -42.99 12.23 -14.59
C ARG A 97 -43.86 13.28 -13.91
N ASP A 98 -44.46 12.96 -12.77
CA ASP A 98 -45.30 13.90 -12.01
C ASP A 98 -44.53 15.16 -11.60
N LEU A 99 -43.26 15.02 -11.20
CA LEU A 99 -42.40 16.15 -10.86
C LEU A 99 -42.12 17.03 -12.10
N LYS A 100 -41.90 16.41 -13.27
CA LYS A 100 -41.72 17.14 -14.53
C LYS A 100 -42.98 17.92 -14.90
N ASP A 101 -44.16 17.30 -14.75
CA ASP A 101 -45.45 17.94 -15.03
C ASP A 101 -45.77 19.04 -14.01
N LEU A 102 -45.46 18.85 -12.73
CA LEU A 102 -45.54 19.90 -11.71
C LEU A 102 -44.60 21.07 -12.01
N SER A 103 -43.41 20.80 -12.55
CA SER A 103 -42.46 21.85 -12.91
C SER A 103 -42.95 22.68 -14.10
N SER A 104 -43.58 22.05 -15.10
CA SER A 104 -44.18 22.77 -16.23
C SER A 104 -45.41 23.57 -15.80
N LEU A 105 -46.29 22.99 -14.98
CA LEU A 105 -47.44 23.68 -14.38
C LEU A 105 -47.00 24.87 -13.53
N ARG A 106 -45.92 24.74 -12.75
CA ARG A 106 -45.34 25.87 -12.01
C ARG A 106 -44.88 26.98 -12.94
N GLN A 107 -44.23 26.66 -14.05
CA GLN A 107 -43.82 27.66 -15.03
C GLN A 107 -45.03 28.35 -15.67
N HIS A 108 -46.09 27.60 -15.98
CA HIS A 108 -47.35 28.17 -16.47
C HIS A 108 -48.02 29.06 -15.42
N ALA A 109 -48.03 28.67 -14.14
CA ALA A 109 -48.57 29.47 -13.05
C ALA A 109 -47.79 30.78 -12.85
N ILE A 110 -46.46 30.74 -12.95
CA ILE A 110 -45.61 31.94 -12.91
C ILE A 110 -45.95 32.87 -14.10
N ASN A 111 -46.07 32.32 -15.30
CA ASN A 111 -46.43 33.10 -16.49
C ASN A 111 -47.84 33.68 -16.37
N ALA A 112 -48.82 32.91 -15.87
CA ALA A 112 -50.18 33.37 -15.64
C ALA A 112 -50.23 34.48 -14.58
N ALA A 113 -49.48 34.36 -13.49
CA ALA A 113 -49.36 35.42 -12.49
C ALA A 113 -48.71 36.69 -13.06
N ARG A 114 -47.67 36.54 -13.90
CA ARG A 114 -47.04 37.67 -14.60
C ARG A 114 -48.03 38.37 -15.53
N LEU A 115 -48.74 37.61 -16.36
CA LEU A 115 -49.75 38.12 -17.28
C LEU A 115 -50.93 38.76 -16.53
N HIS A 116 -51.35 38.18 -15.40
CA HIS A 116 -52.40 38.76 -14.56
C HIS A 116 -51.97 40.11 -13.97
N ASN A 117 -50.74 40.21 -13.44
CA ASN A 117 -50.19 41.48 -12.96
C ASN A 117 -50.05 42.51 -14.08
N GLU A 118 -49.71 42.08 -15.29
CA GLU A 118 -49.62 42.94 -16.47
C GLU A 118 -51.00 43.40 -16.95
N ILE A 119 -52.01 42.53 -16.90
CA ILE A 119 -53.41 42.89 -17.14
C ILE A 119 -53.90 43.87 -16.07
N GLU A 120 -53.60 43.67 -14.79
CA GLU A 120 -53.96 44.60 -13.73
C GLU A 120 -53.25 45.94 -13.90
N ARG A 121 -51.98 45.96 -14.31
CA ARG A 121 -51.26 47.20 -14.66
C ARG A 121 -51.94 47.90 -15.83
N LEU A 122 -52.20 47.18 -16.92
CA LEU A 122 -52.87 47.74 -18.11
C LEU A 122 -54.29 48.20 -17.80
N LYS A 123 -55.05 47.52 -16.94
CA LYS A 123 -56.36 47.98 -16.48
C LYS A 123 -56.26 49.26 -15.66
N ARG A 124 -55.24 49.41 -14.82
CA ARG A 124 -54.99 50.67 -14.10
C ARG A 124 -54.60 51.78 -15.07
N GLU A 125 -53.73 51.51 -16.04
CA GLU A 125 -53.35 52.45 -17.10
C GLU A 125 -54.56 52.84 -17.96
N ILE A 126 -55.42 51.90 -18.34
CA ILE A 126 -56.67 52.16 -19.07
C ILE A 126 -57.61 52.98 -18.20
N SER A 127 -57.83 52.59 -16.94
CA SER A 127 -58.68 53.35 -16.01
C SER A 127 -58.13 54.75 -15.75
N GLN A 128 -56.82 54.93 -15.77
CA GLN A 128 -56.17 56.23 -15.59
C GLN A 128 -56.29 57.06 -16.86
N ILE A 129 -56.14 56.48 -18.05
CA ILE A 129 -56.38 57.15 -19.34
C ILE A 129 -57.87 57.48 -19.51
N GLU A 130 -58.77 56.59 -19.10
CA GLU A 130 -60.22 56.81 -19.05
C GLU A 130 -60.56 57.90 -18.04
N SER A 131 -59.89 57.92 -16.88
CA SER A 131 -60.00 58.99 -15.88
C SER A 131 -59.43 60.31 -16.41
N ASP A 132 -58.32 60.31 -17.16
CA ASP A 132 -57.70 61.50 -17.76
C ASP A 132 -58.56 62.05 -18.91
N LEU A 133 -59.21 61.17 -19.69
CA LEU A 133 -60.24 61.53 -20.67
C LEU A 133 -61.57 61.96 -20.02
N ALA A 134 -61.91 61.42 -18.85
CA ALA A 134 -63.12 61.79 -18.12
C ALA A 134 -62.94 63.09 -17.32
N THR A 135 -61.76 63.35 -16.77
CA THR A 135 -61.37 64.59 -16.08
C THR A 135 -61.09 65.75 -17.03
N THR A 136 -61.18 65.52 -18.34
CA THR A 136 -61.42 66.62 -19.29
C THR A 136 -62.82 67.25 -19.09
N GLY A 137 -63.65 66.68 -18.21
CA GLY A 137 -64.80 67.35 -17.58
C GLY A 137 -64.86 67.10 -16.06
N SER A 138 -64.71 68.19 -15.30
CA SER A 138 -65.32 68.44 -13.97
C SER A 138 -64.45 68.34 -12.70
N THR A 139 -64.34 69.51 -12.06
CA THR A 139 -64.58 69.82 -10.63
C THR A 139 -64.08 68.84 -9.57
N LYS A 140 -62.78 68.83 -9.30
CA LYS A 140 -62.28 68.56 -7.95
C LYS A 140 -61.70 69.85 -7.38
N THR A 141 -62.07 70.18 -6.15
CA THR A 141 -61.43 71.29 -5.42
C THR A 141 -60.01 70.88 -5.03
N ALA A 142 -59.08 71.85 -4.96
CA ALA A 142 -57.66 71.57 -4.68
C ALA A 142 -57.47 70.77 -3.37
N ASP A 143 -58.38 70.91 -2.41
CA ASP A 143 -58.36 70.19 -1.13
C ASP A 143 -58.69 68.69 -1.28
N ASP A 144 -59.62 68.30 -2.17
CA ASP A 144 -59.94 66.87 -2.40
C ASP A 144 -58.78 66.15 -3.09
N VAL A 145 -58.10 66.84 -4.01
CA VAL A 145 -56.89 66.34 -4.66
C VAL A 145 -55.76 66.23 -3.63
N GLN A 146 -55.68 67.15 -2.67
CA GLN A 146 -54.66 67.12 -1.63
C GLN A 146 -54.88 65.97 -0.63
N GLU A 147 -56.12 65.69 -0.22
CA GLU A 147 -56.43 64.52 0.63
C GLU A 147 -56.13 63.20 -0.08
N GLU A 148 -56.51 63.05 -1.35
CA GLU A 148 -56.18 61.86 -2.15
C GLU A 148 -54.65 61.70 -2.30
N LEU A 149 -53.92 62.80 -2.50
CA LEU A 149 -52.45 62.79 -2.63
C LEU A 149 -51.77 62.46 -1.30
N ASP A 150 -52.31 62.94 -0.17
CA ASP A 150 -51.84 62.60 1.16
C ASP A 150 -52.10 61.12 1.51
N GLN A 151 -53.26 60.58 1.12
CA GLN A 151 -53.59 59.17 1.31
C GLN A 151 -52.70 58.26 0.47
N ILE A 152 -52.53 58.56 -0.82
CA ILE A 152 -51.59 57.83 -1.70
C ILE A 152 -50.15 57.96 -1.20
N SER A 153 -49.76 59.12 -0.67
CA SER A 153 -48.43 59.30 -0.07
C SER A 153 -48.23 58.46 1.20
N GLN A 154 -49.28 58.26 2.00
CA GLN A 154 -49.24 57.35 3.15
C GLN A 154 -49.15 55.89 2.71
N GLU A 155 -49.92 55.47 1.71
CA GLU A 155 -49.86 54.12 1.13
C GLU A 155 -48.50 53.84 0.48
N LEU A 156 -47.91 54.83 -0.20
CA LEU A 156 -46.58 54.70 -0.77
C LEU A 156 -45.51 54.56 0.32
N ARG A 157 -45.67 55.26 1.46
CA ARG A 157 -44.79 55.11 2.62
C ARG A 157 -44.95 53.75 3.30
N THR A 158 -46.15 53.18 3.38
CA THR A 158 -46.34 51.83 3.95
C THR A 158 -45.76 50.76 3.02
N ILE A 159 -46.02 50.85 1.72
CA ILE A 159 -45.44 49.93 0.73
C ILE A 159 -43.91 50.01 0.71
N GLU A 160 -43.32 51.21 0.80
CA GLU A 160 -41.85 51.35 0.85
C GLU A 160 -41.26 50.76 2.13
N ARG A 161 -41.96 50.87 3.29
CA ARG A 161 -41.57 50.19 4.54
C ARG A 161 -41.67 48.66 4.41
N ASP A 162 -42.75 48.15 3.83
CA ASP A 162 -42.94 46.71 3.63
C ASP A 162 -41.90 46.13 2.67
N LYS A 163 -41.58 46.85 1.59
CA LYS A 163 -40.48 46.51 0.68
C LYS A 163 -39.14 46.48 1.40
N GLN A 164 -38.83 47.46 2.25
CA GLN A 164 -37.61 47.45 3.05
C GLN A 164 -37.59 46.27 4.04
N ALA A 165 -38.71 45.93 4.67
CA ALA A 165 -38.82 44.77 5.55
C ALA A 165 -38.61 43.44 4.80
N ILE A 166 -39.19 43.30 3.61
CA ILE A 166 -39.01 42.12 2.74
C ILE A 166 -37.56 42.00 2.25
N LEU A 167 -36.92 43.12 1.89
CA LEU A 167 -35.50 43.13 1.50
C LEU A 167 -34.61 42.74 2.67
N ALA A 168 -34.86 43.27 3.87
CA ALA A 168 -34.12 42.88 5.08
C ALA A 168 -34.29 41.40 5.40
N GLU A 169 -35.49 40.85 5.27
CA GLU A 169 -35.76 39.42 5.49
C GLU A 169 -35.10 38.54 4.40
N LYS A 170 -35.11 38.99 3.14
CA LYS A 170 -34.38 38.32 2.05
C LYS A 170 -32.87 38.28 2.34
N ASP A 171 -32.29 39.39 2.77
CA ASP A 171 -30.86 39.46 3.09
C ASP A 171 -30.52 38.60 4.32
N ARG A 172 -31.40 38.58 5.32
CA ARG A 172 -31.29 37.69 6.48
C ARG A 172 -31.30 36.22 6.07
N ARG A 173 -32.23 35.81 5.20
CA ARG A 173 -32.31 34.43 4.69
C ARG A 173 -31.12 34.06 3.81
N ASN A 174 -30.65 34.98 2.97
CA ASN A 174 -29.44 34.77 2.16
C ASN A 174 -28.20 34.59 3.04
N ASN A 175 -28.06 35.38 4.10
CA ASN A 175 -26.97 35.23 5.05
C ASN A 175 -27.06 33.90 5.79
N ALA A 176 -28.25 33.49 6.25
CA ALA A 176 -28.45 32.18 6.86
C ALA A 176 -28.11 31.03 5.90
N LEU A 177 -28.52 31.13 4.62
CA LEU A 177 -28.21 30.14 3.60
C LEU A 177 -26.70 30.03 3.34
N ARG A 178 -25.97 31.16 3.31
CA ARG A 178 -24.50 31.17 3.23
C ARG A 178 -23.87 30.50 4.45
N THR A 179 -24.39 30.75 5.65
CA THR A 179 -23.90 30.09 6.87
C THR A 179 -24.12 28.58 6.79
N TYR A 180 -25.31 28.11 6.41
CA TYR A 180 -25.58 26.68 6.24
C TYR A 180 -24.75 26.03 5.14
N GLN A 181 -24.45 26.74 4.05
CA GLN A 181 -23.54 26.25 3.01
C GLN A 181 -22.10 26.09 3.55
N ASN A 182 -21.62 27.05 4.34
CA ASN A 182 -20.30 26.98 4.96
C ASN A 182 -20.22 25.86 6.00
N GLU A 183 -21.26 25.69 6.81
CA GLU A 183 -21.38 24.59 7.78
C GLU A 183 -21.38 23.24 7.06
N LEU A 184 -22.19 23.09 6.01
CA LEU A 184 -22.22 21.86 5.20
C LEU A 184 -20.84 21.55 4.60
N HIS A 185 -20.16 22.56 4.05
CA HIS A 185 -18.81 22.39 3.51
C HIS A 185 -17.81 21.97 4.60
N SER A 186 -17.88 22.57 5.79
CA SER A 186 -17.05 22.18 6.93
C SER A 186 -17.32 20.74 7.39
N MET A 187 -18.58 20.30 7.37
CA MET A 187 -18.97 18.94 7.71
C MET A 187 -18.48 17.94 6.67
N GLN A 188 -18.54 18.27 5.38
CA GLN A 188 -18.00 17.44 4.29
C GLN A 188 -16.47 17.27 4.41
N LEU A 189 -15.75 18.35 4.72
CA LEU A 189 -14.29 18.28 4.97
C LEU A 189 -13.99 17.39 6.18
N ARG A 190 -14.77 17.50 7.26
CA ARG A 190 -14.62 16.66 8.44
C ARG A 190 -14.95 15.20 8.17
N GLU A 191 -15.97 14.92 7.38
CA GLU A 191 -16.31 13.56 6.93
C GLU A 191 -15.15 12.95 6.12
N GLN A 192 -14.58 13.72 5.18
CA GLN A 192 -13.45 13.28 4.38
C GLN A 192 -12.21 13.00 5.25
N GLU A 193 -11.93 13.87 6.23
CA GLU A 193 -10.84 13.69 7.18
C GLU A 193 -11.02 12.43 8.02
N VAL A 194 -12.20 12.21 8.60
CA VAL A 194 -12.51 10.99 9.36
C VAL A 194 -12.40 9.75 8.48
N ARG A 195 -12.85 9.82 7.23
CA ARG A 195 -12.73 8.71 6.27
C ARG A 195 -11.28 8.39 5.94
N ASN A 196 -10.41 9.40 5.83
CA ASN A 196 -8.97 9.21 5.66
C ASN A 196 -8.35 8.55 6.89
N GLN A 197 -8.69 9.02 8.10
CA GLN A 197 -8.22 8.43 9.35
C GLN A 197 -8.66 6.96 9.51
N VAL A 198 -9.88 6.61 9.09
CA VAL A 198 -10.34 5.21 9.09
C VAL A 198 -9.54 4.34 8.12
N ARG A 199 -9.22 4.85 6.93
CA ARG A 199 -8.34 4.14 5.97
C ARG A 199 -6.93 3.96 6.53
N GLU A 200 -6.36 5.01 7.12
CA GLU A 200 -5.05 4.95 7.74
C GLU A 200 -5.02 3.95 8.90
N LYS A 201 -6.04 3.95 9.76
CA LYS A 201 -6.21 2.95 10.82
C LYS A 201 -6.23 1.53 10.24
N ALA A 202 -7.00 1.27 9.19
CA ALA A 202 -7.05 -0.06 8.56
C ALA A 202 -5.67 -0.48 8.01
N THR A 203 -4.92 0.44 7.39
CA THR A 203 -3.55 0.15 6.91
C THR A 203 -2.55 -0.11 8.04
N LEU A 204 -2.69 0.61 9.17
CA LEU A 204 -1.87 0.37 10.36
C LEU A 204 -2.22 -0.96 11.01
N GLU A 205 -3.50 -1.35 11.07
CA GLU A 205 -3.92 -2.66 11.58
C GLU A 205 -3.35 -3.81 10.74
N THR A 206 -3.32 -3.68 9.41
CA THR A 206 -2.67 -4.67 8.55
C THR A 206 -1.17 -4.72 8.78
N ALA A 207 -0.50 -3.56 8.87
CA ALA A 207 0.94 -3.51 9.12
C ALA A 207 1.31 -4.11 10.49
N ILE A 208 0.50 -3.86 11.52
CA ILE A 208 0.67 -4.48 12.85
C ILE A 208 0.55 -5.99 12.75
N LYS A 209 -0.43 -6.52 12.01
CA LYS A 209 -0.62 -7.96 11.82
C LYS A 209 0.58 -8.59 11.11
N ASP A 210 1.10 -7.94 10.07
CA ASP A 210 2.27 -8.40 9.33
C ASP A 210 3.53 -8.40 10.22
N MET A 211 3.75 -7.32 10.99
CA MET A 211 4.85 -7.26 11.96
C MET A 211 4.73 -8.35 13.05
N HIS A 212 3.52 -8.67 13.52
CA HIS A 212 3.34 -9.77 14.48
C HIS A 212 3.68 -11.13 13.86
N GLN A 213 3.34 -11.35 12.59
CA GLN A 213 3.73 -12.55 11.87
C GLN A 213 5.26 -12.62 11.70
N GLU A 214 5.91 -11.53 11.31
CA GLU A 214 7.37 -11.45 11.22
C GLU A 214 8.03 -11.77 12.56
N VAL A 215 7.60 -11.14 13.65
CA VAL A 215 8.12 -11.42 15.01
C VAL A 215 7.95 -12.89 15.38
N SER A 216 6.81 -13.51 15.04
CA SER A 216 6.60 -14.94 15.27
C SER A 216 7.59 -15.80 14.48
N THR A 217 7.79 -15.51 13.20
CA THR A 217 8.74 -16.25 12.34
C THR A 217 10.18 -16.08 12.80
N LEU A 218 10.58 -14.86 13.18
CA LEU A 218 11.90 -14.58 13.75
C LEU A 218 12.07 -15.29 15.10
N GLY A 219 11.03 -15.36 15.93
CA GLY A 219 11.03 -16.11 17.17
C GLY A 219 11.25 -17.61 16.98
N ILE A 220 10.66 -18.21 15.94
CA ILE A 220 10.94 -19.60 15.54
C ILE A 220 12.39 -19.73 15.10
N ARG A 221 12.88 -18.80 14.27
CA ARG A 221 14.25 -18.82 13.76
C ARG A 221 15.31 -18.68 14.86
N ILE A 222 15.06 -17.84 15.87
CA ILE A 222 15.94 -17.73 17.05
C ILE A 222 16.04 -19.07 17.76
N LYS A 223 14.90 -19.74 18.01
CA LYS A 223 14.91 -21.08 18.65
C LYS A 223 15.69 -22.11 17.83
N GLU A 224 15.55 -22.10 16.50
CA GLU A 224 16.34 -22.98 15.62
C GLU A 224 17.84 -22.69 15.71
N LEU A 225 18.22 -21.41 15.78
CA LEU A 225 19.62 -21.00 15.90
C LEU A 225 20.19 -21.34 17.29
N ASP A 226 19.41 -21.18 18.36
CA ASP A 226 19.81 -21.57 19.72
C ASP A 226 20.11 -23.07 19.80
N VAL A 227 19.28 -23.91 19.18
CA VAL A 227 19.55 -25.37 19.08
C VAL A 227 20.89 -25.61 18.38
N LYS A 228 21.14 -24.95 17.24
CA LYS A 228 22.42 -25.08 16.52
C LYS A 228 23.61 -24.59 17.33
N ILE A 229 23.46 -23.53 18.12
CA ILE A 229 24.52 -23.02 19.01
C ILE A 229 24.85 -24.06 20.07
N VAL A 230 23.84 -24.66 20.70
CA VAL A 230 24.02 -25.73 21.69
C VAL A 230 24.73 -26.95 21.07
N ASP A 231 24.30 -27.36 19.87
CA ASP A 231 24.90 -28.48 19.14
C ASP A 231 26.38 -28.25 18.80
N ILE A 232 26.76 -27.01 18.47
CA ILE A 232 28.16 -26.63 18.17
C ILE A 232 29.00 -26.42 19.43
N GLN A 233 28.39 -26.04 20.56
CA GLN A 233 29.11 -25.86 21.82
C GLN A 233 29.67 -27.17 22.39
N ALA A 234 29.00 -28.30 22.16
CA ALA A 234 29.48 -29.62 22.60
C ALA A 234 30.84 -30.01 21.97
N PRO A 235 31.03 -29.97 20.64
CA PRO A 235 32.32 -30.24 20.01
C PRO A 235 33.39 -29.18 20.30
N ILE A 236 33.02 -27.90 20.51
CA ILE A 236 34.00 -26.89 20.95
C ILE A 236 34.55 -27.25 22.32
N LYS A 237 33.70 -27.61 23.29
CA LYS A 237 34.15 -28.02 24.63
C LYS A 237 35.03 -29.26 24.59
N SER A 238 34.73 -30.24 23.73
CA SER A 238 35.58 -31.43 23.60
C SER A 238 36.94 -31.11 23.00
N LEU A 239 37.00 -30.21 22.01
CA LEU A 239 38.25 -29.71 21.43
C LEU A 239 39.08 -28.89 22.45
N GLU A 240 38.44 -28.04 23.25
CA GLU A 240 39.12 -27.28 24.32
C GLU A 240 39.72 -28.21 25.39
N LEU A 241 38.98 -29.26 25.79
CA LEU A 241 39.49 -30.27 26.71
C LEU A 241 40.69 -31.02 26.11
N ALA A 242 40.60 -31.45 24.86
CA ALA A 242 41.70 -32.12 24.17
C ALA A 242 42.93 -31.21 24.02
N HIS A 243 42.74 -29.92 23.68
CA HIS A 243 43.83 -28.96 23.63
C HIS A 243 44.51 -28.81 25.00
N LYS A 244 43.73 -28.69 26.07
CA LYS A 244 44.26 -28.53 27.42
C LYS A 244 45.02 -29.76 27.91
N GLU A 245 44.57 -30.96 27.53
CA GLU A 245 45.32 -32.21 27.77
C GLU A 245 46.67 -32.20 27.05
N VAL A 246 46.70 -31.85 25.77
CA VAL A 246 47.94 -31.75 24.98
C VAL A 246 48.88 -30.69 25.53
N GLU A 247 48.36 -29.53 25.94
CA GLU A 247 49.15 -28.46 26.54
C GLU A 247 49.78 -28.89 27.87
N ASN A 248 49.03 -29.61 28.72
CA ASN A 248 49.54 -30.18 29.96
C ASN A 248 50.63 -31.24 29.69
N GLU A 249 50.44 -32.11 28.70
CA GLU A 249 51.49 -33.06 28.28
C GLU A 249 52.74 -32.36 27.75
N LEU A 250 52.59 -31.28 27.00
CA LEU A 250 53.72 -30.51 26.48
C LEU A 250 54.47 -29.82 27.64
N ASN A 251 53.75 -29.20 28.57
CA ASN A 251 54.34 -28.52 29.72
C ASN A 251 55.07 -29.49 30.65
N THR A 252 54.54 -30.70 30.87
CA THR A 252 55.23 -31.73 31.65
C THR A 252 56.50 -32.22 30.96
N LYS A 253 56.47 -32.45 29.64
CA LYS A 253 57.67 -32.78 28.85
C LYS A 253 58.69 -31.65 28.90
N LEU A 254 58.26 -30.40 28.75
CA LEU A 254 59.13 -29.22 28.78
C LEU A 254 59.78 -29.04 30.17
N HIS A 255 59.02 -29.25 31.24
CA HIS A 255 59.53 -29.20 32.61
C HIS A 255 60.58 -30.30 32.85
N SER A 256 60.32 -31.54 32.40
CA SER A 256 61.29 -32.64 32.51
C SER A 256 62.58 -32.38 31.74
N ALA A 257 62.48 -31.80 30.54
CA ALA A 257 63.64 -31.43 29.73
C ALA A 257 64.42 -30.26 30.34
N GLN A 258 63.74 -29.29 30.95
CA GLN A 258 64.38 -28.19 31.70
C GLN A 258 65.12 -28.71 32.93
N GLN A 259 64.51 -29.61 33.72
CA GLN A 259 65.17 -30.23 34.86
C GLN A 259 66.43 -31.01 34.43
N ALA A 260 66.32 -31.84 33.39
CA ALA A 260 67.46 -32.59 32.86
C ALA A 260 68.60 -31.65 32.38
N SER A 261 68.24 -30.55 31.70
CA SER A 261 69.21 -29.53 31.26
C SER A 261 69.88 -28.82 32.45
N GLN A 262 69.11 -28.50 33.50
CA GLN A 262 69.63 -27.87 34.71
C GLN A 262 70.58 -28.80 35.48
N GLU A 263 70.25 -30.09 35.61
CA GLU A 263 71.14 -31.09 36.20
C GLU A 263 72.45 -31.25 35.40
N LEU A 264 72.34 -31.26 34.07
CA LEU A 264 73.52 -31.30 33.18
C LEU A 264 74.39 -30.06 33.35
N ASN A 265 73.81 -28.86 33.40
CA ASN A 265 74.56 -27.63 33.66
C ASN A 265 75.22 -27.63 35.04
N MET A 266 74.52 -28.08 36.09
CA MET A 266 75.13 -28.26 37.42
C MET A 266 76.29 -29.26 37.41
N SER A 267 76.20 -30.32 36.59
CA SER A 267 77.29 -31.29 36.44
C SER A 267 78.50 -30.70 35.71
N ILE A 268 78.25 -29.85 34.70
CA ILE A 268 79.27 -29.11 33.96
C ILE A 268 79.96 -28.09 34.87
N ASP A 269 79.22 -27.33 35.67
CA ASP A 269 79.77 -26.36 36.63
C ASP A 269 80.66 -27.05 37.67
N ARG A 270 80.24 -28.21 38.19
CA ARG A 270 81.06 -29.03 39.11
C ARG A 270 82.32 -29.56 38.43
N LEU A 271 82.23 -29.95 37.16
CA LEU A 271 83.39 -30.36 36.36
C LEU A 271 84.34 -29.20 36.09
N GLU A 272 83.84 -28.00 35.81
CA GLU A 272 84.65 -26.80 35.67
C GLU A 272 85.34 -26.41 36.98
N GLU A 273 84.64 -26.47 38.12
CA GLU A 273 85.19 -26.11 39.43
C GLU A 273 86.27 -27.11 39.86
N SER A 274 86.04 -28.40 39.67
CA SER A 274 87.04 -29.44 39.91
C SER A 274 88.22 -29.31 38.94
N SER A 275 87.99 -29.01 37.66
CA SER A 275 89.04 -28.73 36.68
C SER A 275 89.87 -27.49 37.06
N LYS A 276 89.23 -26.37 37.46
CA LYS A 276 89.90 -25.17 37.98
C LYS A 276 90.74 -25.48 39.22
N THR A 277 90.26 -26.35 40.09
CA THR A 277 90.98 -26.79 41.31
C THR A 277 92.21 -27.63 40.95
N ILE A 278 92.08 -28.55 40.00
CA ILE A 278 93.18 -29.39 39.48
C ILE A 278 94.21 -28.52 38.75
N GLU A 279 93.77 -27.60 37.90
CA GLU A 279 94.66 -26.64 37.22
C GLU A 279 95.40 -25.76 38.24
N ARG A 280 94.72 -25.25 39.28
CA ARG A 280 95.37 -24.47 40.34
C ARG A 280 96.37 -25.29 41.13
N TYR A 281 96.09 -26.58 41.37
CA TYR A 281 97.01 -27.50 42.04
C TYR A 281 98.28 -27.76 41.23
N ILE A 282 98.15 -27.91 39.90
CA ILE A 282 99.27 -28.09 38.97
C ILE A 282 100.07 -26.79 38.82
N ARG A 283 99.39 -25.63 38.71
CA ARG A 283 100.01 -24.30 38.54
C ARG A 283 100.82 -23.86 39.77
N ASP A 284 100.35 -24.18 40.98
CA ASP A 284 100.98 -23.77 42.25
C ASP A 284 102.18 -24.63 42.69
N LYS A 285 102.55 -25.71 41.98
CA LYS A 285 103.66 -26.63 42.34
C LYS A 285 103.65 -27.04 43.84
N ARG A 286 102.47 -27.28 44.42
CA ARG A 286 102.25 -27.49 45.88
C ARG A 286 102.95 -28.70 46.48
N ALA A 287 103.39 -29.66 45.67
CA ALA A 287 104.21 -30.79 46.13
C ALA A 287 105.53 -30.36 46.83
N ARG A 288 106.09 -29.17 46.52
CA ARG A 288 107.26 -28.63 47.23
C ARG A 288 106.89 -27.90 48.53
N LYS A 289 105.77 -27.19 48.58
CA LYS A 289 105.31 -26.46 49.78
C LYS A 289 104.83 -27.38 50.91
N LEU A 290 104.37 -28.60 50.58
CA LEU A 290 103.97 -29.59 51.59
C LEU A 290 105.18 -30.07 52.44
N LYS A 291 106.38 -30.11 51.83
CA LYS A 291 107.63 -30.48 52.53
C LYS A 291 108.10 -29.38 53.49
N ASP A 292 107.93 -28.12 53.13
CA ASP A 292 108.28 -26.96 53.97
C ASP A 292 107.29 -26.74 55.12
N CYS A 293 106.00 -27.09 54.95
CA CYS A 293 105.00 -27.00 56.00
C CYS A 293 105.14 -28.11 57.06
N ALA A 294 105.60 -29.32 56.68
CA ALA A 294 105.86 -30.39 57.64
C ALA A 294 106.94 -30.00 58.67
N VAL A 295 108.02 -29.35 58.23
CA VAL A 295 109.10 -28.86 59.11
C VAL A 295 108.64 -27.74 60.04
N LYS A 296 107.69 -26.89 59.60
CA LYS A 296 107.14 -25.80 60.44
C LYS A 296 106.14 -26.28 61.49
N ILE A 297 105.47 -27.41 61.25
CA ILE A 297 104.49 -27.98 62.19
C ILE A 297 105.21 -28.57 63.41
N GLU A 298 106.34 -29.26 63.23
CA GLU A 298 107.19 -29.75 64.33
C GLU A 298 107.67 -28.61 65.25
N GLN A 299 108.00 -27.45 64.67
CA GLN A 299 108.44 -26.28 65.43
C GLN A 299 107.32 -25.62 66.25
N ILE A 300 106.08 -25.67 65.75
CA ILE A 300 104.92 -25.03 66.41
C ILE A 300 104.34 -25.93 67.51
N GLU A 301 104.42 -27.26 67.37
CA GLU A 301 104.00 -28.20 68.42
C GLU A 301 104.84 -28.08 69.70
N ALA A 302 106.13 -27.77 69.57
CA ALA A 302 107.00 -27.48 70.73
C ALA A 302 106.58 -26.21 71.48
N ASN A 303 106.20 -25.15 70.76
CA ASN A 303 105.78 -23.88 71.36
C ASN A 303 104.39 -23.97 72.03
N ILE A 304 103.51 -24.85 71.53
CA ILE A 304 102.17 -25.06 72.11
C ILE A 304 102.27 -25.72 73.50
N GLN A 305 103.23 -26.64 73.71
CA GLN A 305 103.42 -27.26 75.03
C GLN A 305 103.87 -26.26 76.10
N GLU A 306 104.65 -25.24 75.72
CA GLU A 306 105.10 -24.18 76.62
C GLU A 306 103.94 -23.25 77.04
N SER A 307 103.08 -22.85 76.09
CA SER A 307 101.91 -22.00 76.38
C SER A 307 100.82 -22.67 77.22
N VAL A 308 100.70 -24.01 77.20
CA VAL A 308 99.71 -24.73 78.02
C VAL A 308 100.05 -24.64 79.52
N ILE A 309 101.33 -24.61 79.89
CA ILE A 309 101.79 -24.49 81.28
C ILE A 309 101.51 -23.08 81.85
N GLU A 310 101.59 -22.04 81.02
CA GLU A 310 101.30 -20.65 81.44
C GLU A 310 99.80 -20.41 81.71
N VAL A 311 98.92 -21.00 80.90
CA VAL A 311 97.45 -20.84 81.04
C VAL A 311 96.91 -21.46 82.33
N GLU A 312 97.53 -22.54 82.82
CA GLU A 312 97.10 -23.22 84.05
C GLU A 312 97.41 -22.42 85.32
N ASN A 313 98.47 -21.59 85.29
CA ASN A 313 98.84 -20.70 86.37
C ASN A 313 97.91 -19.47 86.47
N VAL A 314 97.47 -18.92 85.33
CA VAL A 314 96.52 -17.80 85.28
C VAL A 314 95.13 -18.20 85.79
N ARG A 315 94.69 -19.43 85.53
CA ARG A 315 93.39 -19.94 86.02
C ARG A 315 93.32 -20.06 87.55
N LYS A 316 94.44 -20.35 88.23
CA LYS A 316 94.50 -20.39 89.71
C LYS A 316 94.39 -19.00 90.34
N ALA A 317 94.87 -17.96 89.67
CA ALA A 317 94.76 -16.57 90.13
C ALA A 317 93.33 -16.02 90.00
N ILE A 318 92.61 -16.38 88.93
CA ILE A 318 91.21 -15.97 88.70
C ILE A 318 90.27 -16.55 89.78
N GLY A 319 90.49 -17.80 90.20
CA GLY A 319 89.67 -18.43 91.26
C GLY A 319 89.80 -17.81 92.66
N GLN A 320 90.85 -17.03 92.94
CA GLN A 320 91.00 -16.29 94.20
C GLN A 320 90.28 -14.93 94.17
N ILE A 321 90.13 -14.33 92.98
CA ILE A 321 89.47 -13.04 92.77
C ILE A 321 87.93 -13.19 92.80
N ASP A 322 87.39 -14.30 92.29
CA ASP A 322 85.95 -14.59 92.31
C ASP A 322 85.38 -14.84 93.73
N LYS A 323 86.21 -15.23 94.69
CA LYS A 323 85.78 -15.36 96.11
C LYS A 323 85.59 -14.01 96.80
N ALA A 324 86.33 -12.97 96.41
CA ALA A 324 86.20 -11.63 96.96
C ALA A 324 85.06 -10.82 96.33
N LEU A 325 84.65 -11.17 95.10
CA LEU A 325 83.59 -10.46 94.37
C LEU A 325 82.18 -10.72 94.93
N ASN A 326 81.95 -11.86 95.57
CA ASN A 326 80.64 -12.25 96.09
C ASN A 326 80.23 -11.54 97.39
N GLU A 327 81.13 -10.82 98.08
CA GLU A 327 80.80 -10.05 99.27
C GLU A 327 80.37 -8.59 98.96
N GLY A 328 80.44 -8.14 97.70
CA GLY A 328 80.09 -6.77 97.27
C GLY A 328 78.70 -6.59 96.64
N SER A 329 77.83 -7.60 96.66
CA SER A 329 76.55 -7.56 95.92
C SER A 329 75.49 -6.62 96.52
N ALA A 330 75.58 -6.27 97.81
CA ALA A 330 74.56 -5.45 98.48
C ALA A 330 74.73 -3.94 98.26
N THR A 331 75.95 -3.45 97.99
CA THR A 331 76.24 -2.03 97.75
C THR A 331 75.94 -1.59 96.31
N LEU A 332 75.97 -2.52 95.34
CA LEU A 332 75.65 -2.24 93.94
C LEU A 332 74.16 -1.93 93.67
N SER A 333 73.24 -2.42 94.52
CA SER A 333 71.81 -2.13 94.35
C SER A 333 71.45 -0.70 94.79
N ASN A 334 72.00 -0.21 95.91
CA ASN A 334 71.73 1.14 96.42
C ASN A 334 72.35 2.27 95.56
N LEU A 335 73.45 2.01 94.86
CA LEU A 335 74.05 2.97 93.91
C LEU A 335 73.26 3.06 92.59
N ARG A 336 72.59 1.97 92.17
CA ARG A 336 71.81 1.95 90.93
C ARG A 336 70.50 2.75 91.06
N ASP A 337 69.88 2.76 92.24
CA ASP A 337 68.66 3.53 92.48
C ASP A 337 68.91 5.03 92.65
N ASN A 338 70.04 5.44 93.26
CA ASN A 338 70.42 6.86 93.37
C ASN A 338 70.79 7.49 92.00
N VAL A 339 71.42 6.72 91.09
CA VAL A 339 71.71 7.18 89.72
C VAL A 339 70.41 7.38 88.92
N ARG A 340 69.38 6.57 89.18
CA ARG A 340 68.07 6.68 88.52
C ARG A 340 67.30 7.92 88.96
N VAL A 341 67.36 8.28 90.25
CA VAL A 341 66.72 9.50 90.79
C VAL A 341 67.38 10.78 90.24
N GLN A 342 68.71 10.83 90.12
CA GLN A 342 69.39 11.98 89.49
C GLN A 342 69.11 12.12 87.98
N LYS A 343 68.91 11.01 87.27
CA LYS A 343 68.54 11.05 85.84
C LYS A 343 67.12 11.57 85.66
N LEU A 344 66.17 11.06 86.46
CA LEU A 344 64.77 11.52 86.43
C LEU A 344 64.62 12.98 86.81
N LEU A 345 65.42 13.51 87.76
CA LEU A 345 65.41 14.95 88.08
C LEU A 345 65.95 15.83 86.95
N ARG A 346 66.94 15.36 86.18
CA ARG A 346 67.40 16.07 84.96
C ARG A 346 66.37 16.01 83.83
N ASP A 347 65.71 14.87 83.67
CA ASP A 347 64.69 14.70 82.63
C ASP A 347 63.43 15.54 82.95
N ILE A 348 63.06 15.67 84.23
CA ILE A 348 61.97 16.57 84.67
C ILE A 348 62.35 18.04 84.46
N ALA A 349 63.59 18.44 84.78
CA ALA A 349 64.05 19.81 84.51
C ALA A 349 64.15 20.12 83.00
N ALA A 350 64.55 19.15 82.18
CA ALA A 350 64.57 19.26 80.72
C ALA A 350 63.16 19.34 80.13
N ALA A 351 62.22 18.55 80.65
CA ALA A 351 60.82 18.59 80.24
C ALA A 351 60.14 19.90 80.67
N GLN A 352 60.43 20.43 81.87
CA GLN A 352 59.91 21.72 82.33
C GLN A 352 60.49 22.87 81.51
N ALA A 353 61.78 22.83 81.15
CA ALA A 353 62.38 23.79 80.22
C ALA A 353 61.80 23.69 78.80
N SER A 354 61.44 22.48 78.33
CA SER A 354 60.68 22.32 77.07
C SER A 354 59.27 22.88 77.16
N ILE A 355 58.59 22.73 78.29
CA ILE A 355 57.26 23.30 78.53
C ILE A 355 57.31 24.84 78.56
N ASP A 356 58.28 25.41 79.27
CA ASP A 356 58.50 26.86 79.37
C ASP A 356 59.04 27.46 78.05
N SER A 357 59.56 26.64 77.13
CA SER A 357 59.99 27.05 75.78
C SER A 357 58.86 27.05 74.74
N TYR A 358 57.66 26.54 75.07
CA TYR A 358 56.52 26.62 74.17
C TYR A 358 55.84 27.98 74.27
N ASP A 359 56.11 28.83 73.29
CA ASP A 359 55.44 30.11 73.10
C ASP A 359 53.98 29.89 72.68
N MET A 360 53.05 29.98 73.65
CA MET A 360 51.61 29.91 73.40
C MET A 360 51.12 30.95 72.38
N GLU A 361 51.87 32.04 72.19
CA GLU A 361 51.53 33.10 71.25
C GLU A 361 51.84 32.71 69.79
N GLU A 362 52.84 31.86 69.57
CA GLU A 362 53.20 31.32 68.25
C GLU A 362 52.24 30.19 67.82
N ALA A 363 51.85 29.33 68.76
CA ALA A 363 50.83 28.30 68.52
C ALA A 363 49.43 28.89 68.25
N ALA A 364 49.06 29.97 68.93
CA ALA A 364 47.83 30.71 68.66
C ALA A 364 47.87 31.44 67.30
N ARG A 365 49.02 31.99 66.90
CA ARG A 365 49.25 32.57 65.56
C ARG A 365 49.20 31.51 64.45
N ALA A 366 49.75 30.33 64.67
CA ALA A 366 49.70 29.21 63.73
C ALA A 366 48.26 28.69 63.53
N LYS A 367 47.45 28.60 64.60
CA LYS A 367 46.04 28.23 64.51
C LYS A 367 45.20 29.28 63.78
N ARG A 368 45.42 30.58 64.05
CA ARG A 368 44.75 31.68 63.31
C ARG A 368 45.13 31.69 61.83
N ASN A 369 46.41 31.50 61.50
CA ASN A 369 46.87 31.38 60.11
C ASN A 369 46.31 30.13 59.40
N PHE A 370 46.17 29.01 60.13
CA PHE A 370 45.56 27.80 59.59
C PHE A 370 44.07 28.03 59.32
N ASP A 371 43.32 28.61 60.26
CA ASP A 371 41.89 28.90 60.08
C ASP A 371 41.63 29.92 58.95
N GLU A 372 42.45 30.97 58.81
CA GLU A 372 42.35 31.94 57.71
C GLU A 372 42.73 31.33 56.35
N LYS A 373 43.87 30.64 56.23
CA LYS A 373 44.34 30.10 54.95
C LYS A 373 43.56 28.86 54.51
N TYR A 374 43.12 28.02 55.45
CA TYR A 374 42.35 26.82 55.13
C TYR A 374 40.98 27.19 54.58
N GLN A 375 40.29 28.18 55.15
CA GLN A 375 39.01 28.64 54.62
C GLN A 375 39.16 29.28 53.23
N LEU A 376 40.21 30.07 53.02
CA LEU A 376 40.50 30.64 51.70
C LEU A 376 40.73 29.55 50.64
N GLU A 377 41.58 28.57 50.93
CA GLU A 377 41.88 27.48 49.99
C GLU A 377 40.71 26.50 49.83
N LYS A 378 39.90 26.28 50.87
CA LYS A 378 38.67 25.48 50.76
C LYS A 378 37.61 26.16 49.89
N ASN A 379 37.46 27.48 50.01
CA ASN A 379 36.60 28.26 49.14
C ASN A 379 37.12 28.20 47.70
N ARG A 380 38.44 28.29 47.49
CA ARG A 380 39.07 28.16 46.17
C ARG A 380 38.86 26.78 45.55
N GLU A 381 38.97 25.71 46.33
CA GLU A 381 38.65 24.34 45.89
C GLU A 381 37.19 24.22 45.47
N THR A 382 36.27 24.77 46.27
CA THR A 382 34.83 24.74 45.99
C THR A 382 34.49 25.54 44.74
N GLU A 383 35.11 26.70 44.55
CA GLU A 383 34.95 27.52 43.35
C GLU A 383 35.50 26.83 42.09
N MET A 384 36.65 26.15 42.21
CA MET A 384 37.21 25.34 41.13
C MET A 384 36.32 24.13 40.80
N GLN A 385 35.75 23.45 41.79
CA GLN A 385 34.80 22.37 41.58
C GLN A 385 33.52 22.87 40.89
N SER A 386 33.01 24.05 41.26
CA SER A 386 31.85 24.65 40.61
C SER A 386 32.14 24.99 39.14
N LYS A 387 33.30 25.58 38.86
CA LYS A 387 33.76 25.85 37.48
C LYS A 387 33.91 24.57 36.67
N ASN A 388 34.46 23.51 37.27
CA ASN A 388 34.65 22.23 36.60
C ASN A 388 33.30 21.53 36.30
N ALA A 389 32.34 21.62 37.21
CA ALA A 389 30.98 21.11 37.00
C ALA A 389 30.24 21.92 35.92
N HIS A 390 30.39 23.25 35.90
CA HIS A 390 29.80 24.12 34.90
C HIS A 390 30.35 23.83 33.50
N ILE A 391 31.68 23.82 33.34
CA ILE A 391 32.36 23.47 32.09
C ILE A 391 32.02 22.04 31.67
N GLY A 392 31.94 21.10 32.61
CA GLY A 392 31.50 19.73 32.33
C GLY A 392 30.07 19.64 31.79
N GLY A 393 29.17 20.51 32.29
CA GLY A 393 27.80 20.65 31.80
C GLY A 393 27.73 21.24 30.38
N GLU A 394 28.45 22.34 30.13
CA GLU A 394 28.55 22.97 28.80
C GLU A 394 29.13 21.98 27.78
N LEU A 395 30.21 21.30 28.12
CA LEU A 395 30.87 20.33 27.24
C LEU A 395 29.98 19.12 26.94
N LYS A 396 29.11 18.73 27.88
CA LYS A 396 28.10 17.69 27.63
C LYS A 396 27.03 18.19 26.66
N SER A 397 26.51 19.40 26.87
CA SER A 397 25.54 20.04 25.98
C SER A 397 26.09 20.19 24.57
N ASP A 398 27.31 20.69 24.43
CA ASP A 398 27.98 20.88 23.15
C ASP A 398 28.20 19.55 22.43
N LYS A 399 28.58 18.48 23.15
CA LYS A 399 28.68 17.13 22.58
C LYS A 399 27.34 16.60 22.09
N GLU A 400 26.25 16.86 22.81
CA GLU A 400 24.89 16.49 22.38
C GLU A 400 24.45 17.26 21.13
N GLN A 401 24.75 18.56 21.06
CA GLN A 401 24.50 19.37 19.86
C GLN A 401 25.32 18.88 18.67
N LEU A 402 26.60 18.58 18.87
CA LEU A 402 27.50 18.07 17.83
C LEU A 402 26.99 16.74 17.27
N LYS A 403 26.54 15.82 18.15
CA LYS A 403 25.96 14.54 17.74
C LYS A 403 24.66 14.71 16.94
N THR A 404 23.87 15.72 17.28
CA THR A 404 22.62 16.05 16.55
C THR A 404 22.96 16.61 15.17
N LEU A 405 23.88 17.58 15.11
CA LEU A 405 24.36 18.17 13.86
C LEU A 405 25.01 17.12 12.94
N GLU A 406 25.81 16.19 13.46
CA GLU A 406 26.40 15.09 12.69
C GLU A 406 25.37 14.10 12.14
N ARG A 407 24.24 13.94 12.85
CA ARG A 407 23.11 13.14 12.35
C ARG A 407 22.43 13.88 11.20
N ASP A 408 22.12 15.15 11.40
CA ASP A 408 21.46 15.97 10.39
C ASP A 408 22.33 16.09 9.12
N LEU A 409 23.65 16.27 9.25
CA LEU A 409 24.59 16.33 8.12
C LEU A 409 24.63 15.01 7.33
N ARG A 410 24.43 13.86 7.99
CA ARG A 410 24.27 12.56 7.33
C ARG A 410 22.97 12.48 6.55
N ASP A 411 21.86 12.93 7.13
CA ASP A 411 20.54 12.86 6.52
C ASP A 411 20.41 13.82 5.31
N PHE A 412 21.09 14.97 5.35
CA PHE A 412 21.08 15.97 4.27
C PHE A 412 22.12 15.73 3.16
N LYS A 413 22.99 14.72 3.27
CA LYS A 413 24.08 14.48 2.30
C LYS A 413 23.60 14.37 0.85
N ASP A 414 22.47 13.69 0.62
CA ASP A 414 21.92 13.43 -0.72
C ASP A 414 20.62 14.21 -1.00
N ILE A 415 20.29 15.22 -0.19
CA ILE A 415 18.99 15.90 -0.28
C ILE A 415 18.80 16.61 -1.62
N ASN A 416 19.86 17.22 -2.15
CA ASN A 416 19.82 17.90 -3.46
C ASN A 416 19.56 16.92 -4.59
N LYS A 417 20.15 15.72 -4.53
CA LYS A 417 19.92 14.64 -5.50
C LYS A 417 18.50 14.10 -5.40
N LYS A 418 18.01 13.82 -4.19
CA LYS A 418 16.63 13.39 -3.96
C LYS A 418 15.61 14.44 -4.41
N TYR A 419 15.89 15.72 -4.16
CA TYR A 419 15.06 16.84 -4.61
C TYR A 419 15.03 16.93 -6.14
N THR A 420 16.18 16.84 -6.81
CA THR A 420 16.23 16.87 -8.28
C THR A 420 15.54 15.65 -8.89
N ASP A 421 15.75 14.44 -8.36
CA ASP A 421 15.07 13.23 -8.82
C ASP A 421 13.54 13.36 -8.66
N GLN A 422 13.08 13.88 -7.52
CA GLN A 422 11.65 14.08 -7.28
C GLN A 422 11.06 15.19 -8.16
N LEU A 423 11.79 16.28 -8.37
CA LEU A 423 11.40 17.37 -9.26
C LEU A 423 11.29 16.88 -10.70
N ILE A 424 12.25 16.07 -11.17
CA ILE A 424 12.20 15.46 -12.50
C ILE A 424 10.96 14.56 -12.61
N LYS A 425 10.69 13.70 -11.63
CA LYS A 425 9.49 12.84 -11.64
C LYS A 425 8.19 13.63 -11.73
N VAL A 426 8.05 14.69 -10.93
CA VAL A 426 6.87 15.57 -10.97
C VAL A 426 6.75 16.24 -12.34
N LYS A 427 7.82 16.85 -12.84
CA LYS A 427 7.78 17.53 -14.15
C LYS A 427 7.50 16.58 -15.31
N MET A 428 8.08 15.38 -15.30
CA MET A 428 7.81 14.36 -16.31
C MET A 428 6.35 13.88 -16.25
N SER A 429 5.78 13.74 -15.06
CA SER A 429 4.39 13.33 -14.87
C SER A 429 3.42 14.44 -15.31
N ASP A 430 3.72 15.70 -14.98
CA ASP A 430 2.95 16.86 -15.44
C ASP A 430 2.97 16.98 -16.97
N MET A 431 4.14 16.79 -17.60
CA MET A 431 4.27 16.78 -19.05
C MET A 431 3.46 15.64 -19.69
N ALA A 432 3.55 14.43 -19.15
CA ALA A 432 2.80 13.28 -19.63
C ALA A 432 1.28 13.51 -19.51
N ASN A 433 0.81 14.05 -18.38
CA ASN A 433 -0.60 14.39 -18.19
C ASN A 433 -1.09 15.44 -19.19
N ASN A 434 -0.29 16.48 -19.43
CA ASN A 434 -0.62 17.54 -20.38
C ASN A 434 -0.69 16.98 -21.81
N ASP A 435 0.23 16.09 -22.19
CA ASP A 435 0.19 15.45 -23.50
C ASP A 435 -1.01 14.49 -23.64
N LEU A 436 -1.34 13.71 -22.60
CA LEU A 436 -2.57 12.89 -22.59
C LEU A 436 -3.83 13.75 -22.75
N GLU A 437 -3.89 14.90 -22.10
CA GLU A 437 -5.00 15.85 -22.23
C GLU A 437 -5.10 16.41 -23.66
N LYS A 438 -3.95 16.75 -24.29
CA LYS A 438 -3.91 17.16 -25.70
C LYS A 438 -4.39 16.04 -26.62
N TYR A 439 -3.96 14.79 -26.41
CA TYR A 439 -4.42 13.66 -27.20
C TYR A 439 -5.92 13.41 -27.03
N ALA A 440 -6.44 13.50 -25.81
CA ALA A 440 -7.87 13.36 -25.55
C ALA A 440 -8.69 14.45 -26.27
N LYS A 441 -8.24 15.71 -26.22
CA LYS A 441 -8.88 16.84 -26.94
C LYS A 441 -8.77 16.69 -28.46
N ALA A 442 -7.61 16.28 -28.97
CA ALA A 442 -7.41 16.07 -30.40
C ALA A 442 -8.31 14.93 -30.93
N LEU A 443 -8.40 13.83 -30.17
CA LEU A 443 -9.29 12.71 -30.48
C LEU A 443 -10.76 13.13 -30.45
N ASP A 444 -11.17 13.92 -29.45
CA ASP A 444 -12.52 14.47 -29.38
C ASP A 444 -12.85 15.31 -30.63
N ASN A 445 -11.99 16.28 -30.93
CA ASN A 445 -12.15 17.14 -32.10
C ASN A 445 -12.20 16.33 -33.41
N ALA A 446 -11.40 15.27 -33.52
CA ALA A 446 -11.41 14.38 -34.68
C ALA A 446 -12.74 13.60 -34.78
N ILE A 447 -13.28 13.09 -33.66
CA ILE A 447 -14.58 12.42 -33.62
C ILE A 447 -15.70 13.39 -33.97
N MET A 448 -15.69 14.62 -33.43
CA MET A 448 -16.69 15.66 -33.76
C MET A 448 -16.65 16.01 -35.24
N LYS A 449 -15.46 16.23 -35.79
CA LYS A 449 -15.28 16.55 -37.21
C LYS A 449 -15.73 15.40 -38.11
N TYR A 450 -15.39 14.17 -37.74
CA TYR A 450 -15.82 12.98 -38.48
C TYR A 450 -17.34 12.81 -38.45
N HIS A 451 -17.97 13.01 -37.29
CA HIS A 451 -19.42 12.94 -37.15
C HIS A 451 -20.13 13.99 -38.01
N SER A 452 -19.73 15.26 -37.91
CA SER A 452 -20.31 16.35 -38.71
C SER A 452 -20.15 16.10 -40.22
N MET A 453 -18.94 15.69 -40.65
CA MET A 453 -18.67 15.35 -42.05
C MET A 453 -19.53 14.19 -42.54
N LYS A 454 -19.70 13.13 -41.72
CA LYS A 454 -20.54 11.99 -42.08
C LYS A 454 -22.02 12.33 -42.10
N MET A 455 -22.50 13.17 -41.19
CA MET A 455 -23.89 13.63 -41.22
C MET A 455 -24.18 14.51 -42.44
N GLU A 456 -23.22 15.32 -42.88
CA GLU A 456 -23.31 16.10 -44.13
C GLU A 456 -23.39 15.17 -45.35
N GLU A 457 -22.49 14.19 -45.46
CA GLU A 457 -22.51 13.17 -46.54
C GLU A 457 -23.84 12.40 -46.59
N VAL A 458 -24.37 12.00 -45.43
CA VAL A 458 -25.67 11.30 -45.34
C VAL A 458 -26.80 12.22 -45.78
N ASN A 459 -26.80 13.49 -45.34
CA ASN A 459 -27.83 14.48 -45.71
C ASN A 459 -27.83 14.81 -47.20
N ASP A 460 -26.66 14.94 -47.82
CA ASP A 460 -26.56 15.18 -49.26
C ASP A 460 -27.07 13.98 -50.07
N THR A 461 -26.72 12.77 -49.66
CA THR A 461 -27.20 11.54 -50.29
C THR A 461 -28.71 11.38 -50.12
N MET A 462 -29.26 11.63 -48.92
CA MET A 462 -30.70 11.61 -48.68
C MET A 462 -31.44 12.63 -49.54
N ARG A 463 -30.91 13.86 -49.65
CA ARG A 463 -31.52 14.91 -50.48
C ARG A 463 -31.54 14.51 -51.95
N HIS A 464 -30.45 13.95 -52.45
CA HIS A 464 -30.37 13.46 -53.82
C HIS A 464 -31.40 12.33 -54.08
N LEU A 465 -31.44 11.33 -53.21
CA LEU A 465 -32.37 10.20 -53.33
C LEU A 465 -33.84 10.63 -53.17
N TRP A 466 -34.13 11.58 -52.27
CA TRP A 466 -35.47 12.13 -52.08
C TRP A 466 -35.97 12.82 -53.33
N ASN A 467 -35.19 13.73 -53.90
CA ASN A 467 -35.58 14.46 -55.12
C ASN A 467 -35.77 13.54 -56.33
N LYS A 468 -35.08 12.40 -56.36
CA LYS A 468 -35.17 11.43 -57.45
C LYS A 468 -36.37 10.49 -57.30
N THR A 469 -36.75 10.15 -56.06
CA THR A 469 -37.72 9.09 -55.77
C THR A 469 -39.09 9.63 -55.36
N TYR A 470 -39.16 10.77 -54.68
CA TYR A 470 -40.43 11.39 -54.31
C TYR A 470 -40.92 12.26 -55.47
N GLN A 471 -41.81 11.70 -56.28
CA GLN A 471 -42.59 12.47 -57.25
C GLN A 471 -43.89 12.88 -56.55
N GLY A 472 -43.91 14.07 -55.97
CA GLY A 472 -45.13 14.61 -55.37
C GLY A 472 -46.28 14.60 -56.38
N THR A 473 -47.51 14.50 -55.89
CA THR A 473 -48.74 14.39 -56.70
C THR A 473 -49.12 15.71 -57.40
N GLY A 474 -48.13 16.55 -57.67
CA GLY A 474 -48.25 17.85 -58.31
C GLY A 474 -47.09 18.08 -59.26
N THR A 475 -47.34 17.78 -60.53
CA THR A 475 -46.68 18.33 -61.72
C THR A 475 -45.26 17.85 -62.04
N SER A 476 -45.21 17.06 -63.11
CA SER A 476 -44.02 16.79 -63.91
C SER A 476 -43.25 18.07 -64.22
N ILE A 477 -42.05 18.21 -63.65
CA ILE A 477 -41.09 19.30 -63.94
C ILE A 477 -40.60 19.26 -65.40
N LEU A 478 -40.96 18.24 -66.18
CA LEU A 478 -40.64 18.17 -67.61
C LEU A 478 -41.67 18.88 -68.51
N ALA A 479 -42.82 19.35 -67.98
CA ALA A 479 -43.84 20.04 -68.78
C ALA A 479 -43.73 21.58 -68.77
N ALA A 480 -42.90 22.17 -67.91
CA ALA A 480 -42.83 23.64 -67.72
C ALA A 480 -41.71 24.30 -68.54
N LYS A 481 -41.62 23.97 -69.83
CA LYS A 481 -40.78 24.70 -70.79
C LYS A 481 -41.59 25.20 -71.99
N GLN A 482 -42.86 25.53 -71.81
CA GLN A 482 -43.57 26.43 -72.70
C GLN A 482 -44.79 26.97 -71.95
N THR A 483 -45.12 28.24 -72.22
CA THR A 483 -46.26 29.04 -71.75
C THR A 483 -46.20 29.57 -70.32
N ASP A 484 -45.92 30.88 -70.26
CA ASP A 484 -46.35 31.82 -69.22
C ASP A 484 -47.82 31.60 -68.85
N ILE A 485 -48.14 31.71 -67.56
CA ILE A 485 -49.18 32.56 -66.94
C ILE A 485 -49.11 32.27 -65.43
N ASN A 486 -49.16 33.33 -64.62
CA ASN A 486 -49.29 33.32 -63.17
C ASN A 486 -50.36 32.32 -62.69
N ALA A 487 -49.92 31.13 -62.27
CA ALA A 487 -50.69 30.23 -61.44
C ALA A 487 -50.09 30.29 -60.03
N ASP A 488 -50.93 30.62 -59.06
CA ASP A 488 -50.59 30.63 -57.65
C ASP A 488 -50.25 29.18 -57.23
N TRP A 489 -48.97 28.83 -57.35
CA TRP A 489 -48.45 27.49 -57.19
C TRP A 489 -48.34 27.14 -55.71
N HIS A 490 -49.44 26.67 -55.13
CA HIS A 490 -49.39 26.01 -53.82
C HIS A 490 -48.83 24.60 -54.01
N SER A 491 -47.50 24.48 -54.00
CA SER A 491 -46.80 23.20 -53.82
C SER A 491 -47.24 22.60 -52.49
N THR A 492 -48.03 21.54 -52.53
CA THR A 492 -48.52 20.88 -51.31
C THR A 492 -47.46 19.96 -50.68
N ASP A 493 -46.31 19.85 -51.33
CA ASP A 493 -45.36 18.75 -51.18
C ASP A 493 -44.08 19.11 -50.42
N ILE A 494 -43.35 18.06 -50.01
CA ILE A 494 -42.11 18.15 -49.23
C ILE A 494 -40.92 18.33 -50.20
N ASP A 495 -40.22 19.46 -50.07
CA ASP A 495 -39.08 19.82 -50.93
C ASP A 495 -37.81 19.00 -50.64
N GLY A 496 -37.68 18.45 -49.42
CA GLY A 496 -36.51 17.66 -49.06
C GLY A 496 -36.56 17.17 -47.61
N ILE A 497 -35.77 16.15 -47.31
CA ILE A 497 -35.59 15.60 -45.95
C ILE A 497 -34.13 15.69 -45.51
N LYS A 498 -33.90 15.90 -44.22
CA LYS A 498 -32.57 15.85 -43.60
C LYS A 498 -32.63 15.41 -42.14
N ILE A 499 -31.53 14.86 -41.67
CA ILE A 499 -31.32 14.53 -40.26
C ILE A 499 -30.56 15.68 -39.60
N ARG A 500 -31.16 16.23 -38.54
CA ARG A 500 -30.51 17.19 -37.65
C ARG A 500 -30.01 16.45 -36.41
N SER A 501 -28.73 16.59 -36.14
CA SER A 501 -28.11 16.18 -34.88
C SER A 501 -27.99 17.40 -33.96
N GLU A 502 -28.64 17.35 -32.81
CA GLU A 502 -28.48 18.34 -31.74
C GLU A 502 -27.67 17.71 -30.62
N GLY A 503 -26.58 18.36 -30.21
CA GLY A 503 -25.79 17.94 -29.07
C GLY A 503 -26.54 18.30 -27.79
N GLU A 504 -26.87 17.30 -26.96
CA GLU A 504 -27.50 17.50 -25.66
C GLU A 504 -26.56 16.98 -24.56
N GLY A 505 -26.03 17.88 -23.74
CA GLY A 505 -25.20 17.53 -22.58
C GLY A 505 -23.91 18.33 -22.46
N GLY A 506 -23.46 18.54 -21.22
CA GLY A 506 -22.17 19.14 -20.91
C GLY A 506 -20.99 18.24 -21.29
N ALA A 507 -19.79 18.83 -21.32
CA ALA A 507 -18.52 18.35 -21.92
C ALA A 507 -18.05 16.90 -21.65
N SER A 508 -18.74 16.10 -20.84
CA SER A 508 -18.33 14.75 -20.43
C SER A 508 -19.29 13.63 -20.87
N LYS A 509 -20.55 13.92 -21.21
CA LYS A 509 -21.50 12.92 -21.75
C LYS A 509 -22.08 13.41 -23.07
N ARG A 510 -21.61 12.82 -24.16
CA ARG A 510 -22.04 13.13 -25.53
C ARG A 510 -23.32 12.37 -25.85
N SER A 511 -24.47 12.92 -25.48
CA SER A 511 -25.75 12.46 -25.99
C SER A 511 -26.08 13.27 -27.24
N TYR A 512 -26.39 12.57 -28.34
CA TYR A 512 -26.90 13.21 -29.56
C TYR A 512 -28.36 12.89 -29.71
N ASN A 513 -29.17 13.94 -29.86
CA ASN A 513 -30.55 13.79 -30.29
C ASN A 513 -30.62 13.97 -31.80
N TYR A 514 -31.11 12.94 -32.47
CA TYR A 514 -31.35 12.97 -33.91
C TYR A 514 -32.84 13.19 -34.15
N ARG A 515 -33.15 14.16 -35.01
CA ARG A 515 -34.50 14.40 -35.51
C ARG A 515 -34.49 14.45 -37.03
N VAL A 516 -35.49 13.83 -37.65
CA VAL A 516 -35.69 13.90 -39.10
C VAL A 516 -36.59 15.10 -39.38
N VAL A 517 -36.07 16.07 -40.12
CA VAL A 517 -36.80 17.27 -40.51
C VAL A 517 -37.05 17.26 -42.01
N MET A 518 -38.22 17.73 -42.40
CA MET A 518 -38.57 18.02 -43.78
C MET A 518 -38.51 19.51 -44.02
N THR A 519 -38.11 19.91 -45.22
CA THR A 519 -38.22 21.28 -45.71
C THR A 519 -39.45 21.36 -46.61
N LYS A 520 -40.34 22.31 -46.32
CA LYS A 520 -41.50 22.63 -47.16
C LYS A 520 -41.63 24.14 -47.23
N ASP A 521 -41.74 24.68 -48.44
CA ASP A 521 -41.84 26.12 -48.70
C ASP A 521 -40.70 26.91 -48.03
N GLN A 522 -39.48 26.36 -48.10
CA GLN A 522 -38.28 26.89 -47.42
C GLN A 522 -38.34 26.91 -45.87
N VAL A 523 -39.34 26.27 -45.25
CA VAL A 523 -39.46 26.14 -43.79
C VAL A 523 -39.09 24.73 -43.34
N GLU A 524 -38.23 24.63 -42.32
CA GLU A 524 -37.88 23.35 -41.69
C GLU A 524 -38.93 22.94 -40.64
N MET A 525 -39.44 21.73 -40.76
CA MET A 525 -40.42 21.14 -39.83
C MET A 525 -40.02 19.72 -39.44
N ASP A 526 -40.34 19.30 -38.23
CA ASP A 526 -40.17 17.90 -37.81
C ASP A 526 -41.13 16.99 -38.60
N MET A 527 -40.62 15.88 -39.15
CA MET A 527 -41.45 14.89 -39.85
C MET A 527 -42.32 14.10 -38.86
N ARG A 528 -41.88 13.95 -37.61
CA ARG A 528 -42.56 13.11 -36.62
C ARG A 528 -43.98 13.65 -36.35
N GLY A 529 -44.98 12.81 -36.67
CA GLY A 529 -46.40 13.14 -36.47
C GLY A 529 -46.99 14.08 -37.53
N ARG A 530 -46.24 14.44 -38.57
CA ARG A 530 -46.67 15.41 -39.61
C ARG A 530 -46.63 14.88 -41.05
N CYS A 531 -46.18 13.65 -41.25
CA CYS A 531 -46.12 13.00 -42.57
C CYS A 531 -47.09 11.81 -42.69
N SER A 532 -47.50 11.51 -43.93
CA SER A 532 -48.37 10.39 -44.28
C SER A 532 -47.67 9.04 -44.07
N ALA A 533 -48.44 7.94 -44.08
CA ALA A 533 -47.87 6.59 -43.98
C ALA A 533 -46.88 6.28 -45.11
N GLY A 534 -47.22 6.61 -46.35
CA GLY A 534 -46.35 6.45 -47.52
C GLY A 534 -45.09 7.31 -47.43
N GLN A 535 -45.20 8.58 -47.01
CA GLN A 535 -44.05 9.46 -46.82
C GLN A 535 -43.09 8.94 -45.74
N LYS A 536 -43.61 8.38 -44.64
CA LYS A 536 -42.77 7.76 -43.59
C LYS A 536 -42.02 6.55 -44.13
N MET A 537 -42.70 5.72 -44.91
CA MET A 537 -42.12 4.51 -45.45
C MET A 537 -41.03 4.85 -46.47
N LEU A 538 -41.30 5.75 -47.41
CA LEU A 538 -40.32 6.23 -48.38
C LEU A 538 -39.11 6.89 -47.71
N ALA A 539 -39.35 7.79 -46.75
CA ALA A 539 -38.27 8.42 -45.99
C ALA A 539 -37.42 7.39 -45.24
N SER A 540 -38.03 6.35 -44.67
CA SER A 540 -37.30 5.28 -43.97
C SER A 540 -36.39 4.49 -44.92
N ILE A 541 -36.86 4.17 -46.13
CA ILE A 541 -36.06 3.48 -47.15
C ILE A 541 -34.89 4.36 -47.60
N ILE A 542 -35.16 5.64 -47.90
CA ILE A 542 -34.13 6.59 -48.33
C ILE A 542 -33.07 6.81 -47.25
N ILE A 543 -33.47 6.96 -45.99
CA ILE A 543 -32.53 7.09 -44.86
C ILE A 543 -31.64 5.84 -44.78
N ARG A 544 -32.20 4.64 -44.92
CA ARG A 544 -31.42 3.38 -44.87
C ARG A 544 -30.44 3.27 -46.04
N LEU A 545 -30.87 3.65 -47.24
CA LEU A 545 -30.01 3.67 -48.43
C LEU A 545 -28.85 4.66 -48.25
N ALA A 546 -29.13 5.88 -47.78
CA ALA A 546 -28.10 6.89 -47.55
C ALA A 546 -27.11 6.49 -46.44
N LEU A 547 -27.60 5.91 -45.33
CA LEU A 547 -26.74 5.37 -44.28
C LEU A 547 -25.87 4.22 -44.78
N SER A 548 -26.44 3.31 -45.57
CA SER A 548 -25.69 2.21 -46.19
C SER A 548 -24.62 2.73 -47.14
N ASP A 549 -24.87 3.82 -47.85
CA ASP A 549 -23.87 4.42 -48.74
C ASP A 549 -22.72 5.08 -47.96
N SER A 550 -23.06 5.97 -47.01
CA SER A 550 -22.05 6.77 -46.30
C SER A 550 -21.21 5.95 -45.31
N PHE A 551 -21.76 4.86 -44.76
CA PHE A 551 -21.06 4.00 -43.78
C PHE A 551 -20.66 2.62 -44.33
N GLY A 552 -21.32 2.11 -45.36
CA GLY A 552 -21.21 0.73 -45.83
C GLY A 552 -20.30 0.53 -47.05
N GLN A 553 -19.29 1.37 -47.27
CA GLN A 553 -18.40 1.31 -48.44
C GLN A 553 -17.80 -0.10 -48.70
N ASN A 554 -17.58 -0.89 -47.63
CA ASN A 554 -17.05 -2.25 -47.70
C ASN A 554 -18.07 -3.37 -47.40
N CYS A 555 -19.31 -3.03 -47.05
CA CYS A 555 -20.39 -3.98 -46.76
C CYS A 555 -21.69 -3.46 -47.39
N GLY A 556 -21.87 -3.71 -48.69
CA GLY A 556 -23.01 -3.22 -49.45
C GLY A 556 -24.20 -4.17 -49.45
N ILE A 557 -24.50 -4.86 -48.34
CA ILE A 557 -25.69 -5.72 -48.25
C ILE A 557 -26.87 -4.89 -47.73
N LEU A 558 -27.95 -4.80 -48.51
CA LEU A 558 -29.19 -4.16 -48.11
C LEU A 558 -30.36 -5.11 -48.33
N ALA A 559 -31.20 -5.28 -47.30
CA ALA A 559 -32.42 -6.06 -47.38
C ALA A 559 -33.64 -5.14 -47.19
N LEU A 560 -34.57 -5.19 -48.13
CA LEU A 560 -35.83 -4.45 -48.11
C LEU A 560 -36.98 -5.46 -48.07
N ASP A 561 -37.65 -5.53 -46.93
CA ASP A 561 -38.82 -6.39 -46.73
C ASP A 561 -40.10 -5.57 -46.90
N GLU A 562 -40.90 -5.93 -47.90
CA GLU A 562 -42.12 -5.26 -48.35
C GLU A 562 -41.98 -3.74 -48.54
N PRO A 563 -41.06 -3.27 -49.41
CA PRO A 563 -40.78 -1.85 -49.60
C PRO A 563 -41.89 -1.08 -50.33
N THR A 564 -42.99 -1.73 -50.72
CA THR A 564 -44.13 -1.12 -51.42
C THR A 564 -45.35 -0.92 -50.49
N ASN A 565 -45.30 -1.39 -49.24
CA ASN A 565 -46.41 -1.34 -48.30
C ASN A 565 -46.83 0.11 -47.94
N ALA A 566 -48.03 0.53 -48.35
CA ALA A 566 -48.57 1.88 -48.18
C ALA A 566 -47.95 2.96 -49.09
N LEU A 567 -47.38 2.59 -50.24
CA LEU A 567 -47.09 3.51 -51.34
C LEU A 567 -48.16 3.45 -52.43
N ASP A 568 -48.40 4.60 -53.05
CA ASP A 568 -49.24 4.70 -54.25
C ASP A 568 -48.47 4.21 -55.48
N THR A 569 -49.18 3.86 -56.55
CA THR A 569 -48.60 3.31 -57.78
C THR A 569 -47.50 4.19 -58.37
N ASP A 570 -47.67 5.51 -58.34
CA ASP A 570 -46.69 6.45 -58.89
C ASP A 570 -45.39 6.48 -58.07
N ASN A 571 -45.53 6.35 -56.74
CA ASN A 571 -44.39 6.28 -55.82
C ASN A 571 -43.68 4.92 -55.89
N ILE A 572 -44.42 3.83 -56.11
CA ILE A 572 -43.85 2.49 -56.36
C ILE A 572 -42.99 2.52 -57.64
N ASP A 573 -43.46 3.23 -58.67
CA ASP A 573 -42.77 3.34 -59.97
C ASP A 573 -41.50 4.18 -59.86
N ALA A 574 -41.59 5.32 -59.19
CA ALA A 574 -40.43 6.14 -58.90
C ALA A 574 -39.41 5.40 -58.02
N LEU A 575 -39.87 4.62 -57.03
CA LEU A 575 -39.00 3.76 -56.21
C LEU A 575 -38.30 2.68 -57.04
N ALA A 576 -39.03 2.01 -57.94
CA ALA A 576 -38.45 1.00 -58.83
C ALA A 576 -37.37 1.63 -59.74
N ALA A 577 -37.65 2.79 -60.34
CA ALA A 577 -36.70 3.51 -61.19
C ALA A 577 -35.45 3.95 -60.40
N SER A 578 -35.61 4.54 -59.21
CA SER A 578 -34.50 4.92 -58.35
C SER A 578 -33.63 3.73 -57.93
N LEU A 579 -34.24 2.58 -57.60
CA LEU A 579 -33.50 1.37 -57.25
C LEU A 579 -32.73 0.80 -58.45
N VAL A 580 -33.32 0.80 -59.65
CA VAL A 580 -32.64 0.39 -60.89
C VAL A 580 -31.40 1.25 -61.14
N ASP A 581 -31.53 2.57 -60.98
CA ASP A 581 -30.41 3.48 -61.15
C ASP A 581 -29.29 3.24 -60.12
N ILE A 582 -29.64 3.04 -58.85
CA ILE A 582 -28.67 2.70 -57.78
C ILE A 582 -27.97 1.38 -58.10
N ILE A 583 -28.70 0.37 -58.56
CA ILE A 583 -28.12 -0.93 -58.93
C ILE A 583 -27.18 -0.76 -60.13
N ASN A 584 -27.57 0.00 -61.15
CA ASN A 584 -26.76 0.23 -62.34
C ASN A 584 -25.49 1.04 -62.06
N GLU A 585 -25.57 2.11 -61.27
CA GLU A 585 -24.40 2.89 -60.83
C GLU A 585 -23.42 2.00 -60.02
N ARG A 586 -23.95 1.08 -59.22
CA ARG A 586 -23.16 0.21 -58.35
C ARG A 586 -22.81 -1.14 -58.96
N LYS A 587 -23.33 -1.48 -60.14
CA LYS A 587 -23.01 -2.71 -60.90
C LYS A 587 -21.51 -2.84 -61.20
N SER A 588 -20.82 -1.71 -61.27
CA SER A 588 -19.36 -1.63 -61.45
C SER A 588 -18.55 -1.90 -60.18
N ARG A 589 -19.16 -1.83 -58.99
CA ARG A 589 -18.49 -2.04 -57.69
C ARG A 589 -18.77 -3.47 -57.19
N ALA A 590 -17.72 -4.21 -56.85
CA ALA A 590 -17.81 -5.65 -56.57
C ALA A 590 -18.59 -6.07 -55.28
N ASN A 591 -19.01 -5.12 -54.43
CA ASN A 591 -19.45 -5.41 -53.06
C ASN A 591 -20.89 -4.97 -52.73
N PHE A 592 -21.78 -4.80 -53.72
CA PHE A 592 -23.20 -4.43 -53.48
C PHE A 592 -24.15 -5.61 -53.73
N GLN A 593 -24.97 -5.94 -52.73
CA GLN A 593 -25.99 -6.97 -52.76
C GLN A 593 -27.30 -6.42 -52.22
N LEU A 594 -28.32 -6.33 -53.08
CA LEU A 594 -29.66 -5.90 -52.71
C LEU A 594 -30.61 -7.12 -52.67
N ILE A 595 -31.28 -7.31 -51.54
CA ILE A 595 -32.29 -8.34 -51.34
C ILE A 595 -33.64 -7.64 -51.19
N ILE A 596 -34.61 -7.96 -52.04
CA ILE A 596 -35.96 -7.40 -51.99
C ILE A 596 -36.93 -8.56 -51.77
N ILE A 597 -37.78 -8.44 -50.75
CA ILE A 597 -38.89 -9.35 -50.48
C ILE A 597 -40.16 -8.56 -50.73
N THR A 598 -41.02 -9.04 -51.62
CA THR A 598 -42.30 -8.41 -51.90
C THR A 598 -43.32 -9.40 -52.46
N HIS A 599 -44.59 -9.09 -52.24
CA HIS A 599 -45.72 -9.73 -52.91
C HIS A 599 -46.27 -8.91 -54.10
N ASP A 600 -45.71 -7.73 -54.38
CA ASP A 600 -46.15 -6.88 -55.49
C ASP A 600 -45.53 -7.32 -56.82
N GLU A 601 -46.33 -7.99 -57.65
CA GLU A 601 -45.92 -8.44 -58.98
C GLU A 601 -45.63 -7.29 -59.94
N ASN A 602 -46.30 -6.13 -59.81
CA ASN A 602 -46.09 -5.00 -60.70
C ASN A 602 -44.71 -4.37 -60.45
N PHE A 603 -44.32 -4.26 -59.17
CA PHE A 603 -43.00 -3.81 -58.78
C PHE A 603 -41.89 -4.76 -59.28
N LEU A 604 -42.08 -6.08 -59.14
CA LEU A 604 -41.14 -7.08 -59.67
C LEU A 604 -41.00 -7.02 -61.20
N ARG A 605 -42.11 -6.83 -61.94
CA ARG A 605 -42.07 -6.69 -63.40
C ARG A 605 -41.27 -5.45 -63.83
N LYS A 606 -41.39 -4.33 -63.12
CA LYS A 606 -40.66 -3.09 -63.43
C LYS A 606 -39.16 -3.22 -63.21
N LEU A 607 -38.75 -3.91 -62.14
CA LEU A 607 -37.35 -4.26 -61.91
C LEU A 607 -36.82 -5.24 -63.00
N GLY A 608 -37.65 -6.18 -63.44
CA GLY A 608 -37.30 -7.15 -64.49
C GLY A 608 -37.17 -6.52 -65.89
N GLN A 609 -37.98 -5.52 -66.23
CA GLN A 609 -37.94 -4.81 -67.52
C GLN A 609 -36.63 -4.03 -67.77
N SER A 610 -35.85 -3.76 -66.72
CA SER A 610 -34.63 -2.95 -66.79
C SER A 610 -33.34 -3.79 -66.93
N ASP A 611 -33.45 -5.08 -67.29
CA ASP A 611 -32.32 -6.03 -67.42
C ASP A 611 -31.42 -6.17 -66.18
N VAL A 612 -31.97 -5.85 -65.00
CA VAL A 612 -31.23 -5.90 -63.73
C VAL A 612 -31.33 -7.28 -63.06
N MET A 613 -32.37 -8.06 -63.36
CA MET A 613 -32.69 -9.32 -62.68
C MET A 613 -33.05 -10.44 -63.67
N GLU A 614 -32.33 -11.57 -63.61
CA GLU A 614 -32.62 -12.75 -64.45
C GLU A 614 -33.53 -13.78 -63.77
N TYR A 615 -33.40 -13.94 -62.45
CA TYR A 615 -34.13 -14.92 -61.65
C TYR A 615 -34.69 -14.28 -60.38
N TYR A 616 -35.80 -14.82 -59.88
CA TYR A 616 -36.32 -14.53 -58.55
C TYR A 616 -36.59 -15.83 -57.79
N TRP A 617 -36.66 -15.72 -56.46
CA TRP A 617 -37.00 -16.82 -55.58
C TRP A 617 -38.43 -16.65 -55.08
N ARG A 618 -39.30 -17.61 -55.39
CA ARG A 618 -40.67 -17.65 -54.91
C ARG A 618 -40.74 -18.53 -53.67
N VAL A 619 -41.27 -17.98 -52.58
CA VAL A 619 -41.54 -18.73 -51.36
C VAL A 619 -43.01 -19.13 -51.35
N SER A 620 -43.30 -20.42 -51.23
CA SER A 620 -44.65 -20.99 -51.16
C SER A 620 -44.79 -21.91 -49.95
N ARG A 621 -46.03 -22.27 -49.59
CA ARG A 621 -46.29 -23.33 -48.59
C ARG A 621 -46.68 -24.61 -49.29
N ASP A 622 -46.05 -25.72 -48.92
CA ASP A 622 -46.45 -27.03 -49.39
C ASP A 622 -47.76 -27.51 -48.74
N SER A 623 -48.26 -28.66 -49.18
CA SER A 623 -49.46 -29.31 -48.64
C SER A 623 -49.36 -29.66 -47.14
N ARG A 624 -48.15 -29.63 -46.56
CA ARG A 624 -47.87 -29.87 -45.14
C ARG A 624 -47.60 -28.58 -44.36
N GLN A 625 -47.90 -27.41 -44.93
CA GLN A 625 -47.66 -26.09 -44.35
C GLN A 625 -46.18 -25.79 -44.06
N LYS A 626 -45.24 -26.44 -44.76
CA LYS A 626 -43.82 -26.11 -44.72
C LYS A 626 -43.46 -25.14 -45.84
N SER A 627 -42.56 -24.21 -45.54
CA SER A 627 -42.05 -23.26 -46.53
C SER A 627 -41.15 -23.97 -47.54
N VAL A 628 -41.43 -23.77 -48.83
CA VAL A 628 -40.64 -24.24 -49.97
C VAL A 628 -40.17 -23.03 -50.76
N ILE A 629 -38.93 -23.07 -51.24
CA ILE A 629 -38.32 -21.98 -52.01
C ILE A 629 -38.01 -22.52 -53.41
N GLU A 630 -38.57 -21.89 -54.43
CA GLU A 630 -38.39 -22.27 -55.83
C GLU A 630 -37.78 -21.11 -56.63
N ARG A 631 -36.81 -21.40 -57.49
CA ARG A 631 -36.21 -20.41 -58.38
C ARG A 631 -37.02 -20.31 -59.68
N GLN A 632 -37.49 -19.13 -60.02
CA GLN A 632 -38.23 -18.84 -61.25
C GLN A 632 -37.47 -17.80 -62.09
N ARG A 633 -37.60 -17.87 -63.41
CA ARG A 633 -36.96 -16.92 -64.35
C ARG A 633 -37.95 -15.80 -64.67
N PHE A 634 -37.48 -14.57 -64.82
CA PHE A 634 -38.30 -13.52 -65.43
C PHE A 634 -38.59 -13.88 -66.88
N GLY A 635 -39.86 -13.81 -67.27
CA GLY A 635 -40.37 -14.21 -68.58
C GLY A 635 -40.27 -13.09 -69.60
#